data_AF-A0A2D9H7W1-F1
#
_entry.id   AF-A0A2D9H7W1-F1
#
_cell.length_a   1.000
_cell.length_b   1.000
_cell.length_c   1.000
_cell.angle_alpha   90.00
_cell.angle_beta   90.00
_cell.angle_gamma   90.00
#
_symmetry.space_group_name_H-M   'P 1'
#
loop_
_entity.id
_entity.type
_entity.pdbx_description
1 polymer ?
#
loop_
_entity_poly.entity_id
_entity_poly.type
_entity_poly.pdbx_seq_one_letter_code
_entity_poly.pdbx_strand_id
1 'polypeptide(L)'
;PIAVPADTWRRGRRRRTLKRGGALLVGAAVVAGVALGAGVLLGADDRALPPADSVGGLGLPDHLHAPPERMSDIDPEFGGWMREEVLRGDELAVGPAVAAWVTPGGLPVVVDARTGEHHLLDLPHVVSANLEARTFAAPDWQPLALSPDGTRLAYGTVRFGRDGASTGVRVLDLTTGESAWRRELVGGAGIVVTELSWSPSGTWLAWQGRQTREWTGSSIAGSLPVAGVVGPDPSGGVEEVTGGGAIVARDDGAGYIVTPGEIEILSSCPVDARCPHPPVPRTWPSVGVDLAPRAALSPDGSTLALSTFDGYDLVTLGLFERRVTTGAEGMPDDRPWQVSALGWVDEGHVVVLRDDNQGGDGLLSIVPVDPERGTSVDVGVVDSAVGTPSIAIDLVTLDRPTVDRPDPRWPWSEERWALTLAGGFAGVLLVGLFLLARAAGTRRAR
;
A
#
# COMPACT_ATOMS: atom_id res chain seq x y z
N PRO A 1 -30.74 -8.13 38.03
CA PRO A 1 -29.35 -7.72 38.36
C PRO A 1 -28.38 -8.30 37.33
N ILE A 2 -27.88 -7.46 36.42
CA ILE A 2 -26.99 -7.87 35.33
C ILE A 2 -25.60 -8.09 35.90
N ALA A 3 -25.08 -9.32 35.78
CA ALA A 3 -23.74 -9.68 36.20
C ALA A 3 -22.73 -9.13 35.20
N VAL A 4 -21.98 -8.10 35.61
CA VAL A 4 -20.87 -7.57 34.83
C VAL A 4 -19.62 -8.44 35.10
N PRO A 5 -18.90 -8.89 34.05
CA PRO A 5 -17.66 -9.63 34.19
C PRO A 5 -16.61 -8.90 35.05
N ALA A 6 -15.92 -9.62 35.94
CA ALA A 6 -15.00 -9.05 36.94
C ALA A 6 -13.79 -8.30 36.33
N ASP A 7 -13.50 -8.59 35.07
CA ASP A 7 -12.44 -8.02 34.24
C ASP A 7 -12.79 -6.64 33.65
N THR A 8 -14.05 -6.25 33.60
CA THR A 8 -14.47 -4.89 33.19
C THR A 8 -13.99 -3.83 34.19
N TRP A 9 -14.00 -4.15 35.49
CA TRP A 9 -13.51 -3.27 36.56
C TRP A 9 -11.97 -3.22 36.66
N ARG A 10 -11.25 -4.23 36.15
CA ARG A 10 -9.78 -4.22 36.04
C ARG A 10 -9.30 -3.35 34.87
N ARG A 11 -10.01 -3.36 33.75
CA ARG A 11 -9.75 -2.49 32.57
C ARG A 11 -9.94 -1.00 32.88
N GLY A 12 -10.91 -0.64 33.72
CA GLY A 12 -11.13 0.75 34.15
C GLY A 12 -10.05 1.33 35.07
N ARG A 13 -9.33 0.49 35.85
CA ARG A 13 -8.28 0.96 36.78
C ARG A 13 -6.92 1.19 36.10
N ARG A 14 -6.54 0.39 35.08
CA ARG A 14 -5.28 0.60 34.34
C ARG A 14 -5.26 1.92 33.55
N ARG A 15 -6.41 2.37 33.02
CA ARG A 15 -6.52 3.67 32.31
C ARG A 15 -6.46 4.90 33.23
N ARG A 16 -6.62 4.76 34.55
CA ARG A 16 -6.53 5.89 35.50
C ARG A 16 -5.15 6.06 36.16
N THR A 17 -4.33 5.01 36.19
CA THR A 17 -2.96 5.09 36.75
C THR A 17 -1.94 5.72 35.80
N LEU A 18 -2.17 5.69 34.48
CA LEU A 18 -1.27 6.32 33.50
C LEU A 18 -1.53 7.82 33.26
N LYS A 19 -2.72 8.36 33.60
CA LYS A 19 -3.04 9.79 33.48
C LYS A 19 -2.73 10.64 34.74
N ARG A 20 -2.11 10.06 35.77
CA ARG A 20 -1.74 10.79 37.02
C ARG A 20 -0.23 10.78 37.35
N GLY A 21 0.62 10.26 36.47
CA GLY A 21 2.07 10.15 36.70
C GLY A 21 2.96 11.22 36.07
N GLY A 22 2.42 12.20 35.34
CA GLY A 22 3.22 13.12 34.52
C GLY A 22 2.74 14.57 34.51
N ALA A 23 2.17 15.05 35.61
CA ALA A 23 1.81 16.47 35.75
C ALA A 23 2.11 16.94 37.18
N LEU A 24 3.36 17.37 37.41
CA LEU A 24 3.72 18.36 38.42
C LEU A 24 5.19 18.80 38.22
N LEU A 25 5.37 20.11 38.01
CA LEU A 25 6.61 20.92 38.04
C LEU A 25 7.49 20.96 36.78
N VAL A 26 7.16 21.85 35.83
CA VAL A 26 7.88 23.12 35.62
C VAL A 26 6.87 24.14 35.05
N GLY A 27 6.62 25.22 35.78
CA GLY A 27 5.82 26.34 35.29
C GLY A 27 6.70 27.44 34.71
N ALA A 28 6.27 28.02 33.58
CA ALA A 28 6.04 29.46 33.35
C ALA A 28 6.33 29.90 31.90
N ALA A 29 5.38 30.69 31.36
CA ALA A 29 5.40 31.55 30.15
C ALA A 29 5.40 30.81 28.79
N VAL A 30 4.46 31.01 27.84
CA VAL A 30 3.77 32.23 27.39
C VAL A 30 2.37 31.88 26.88
N VAL A 31 1.39 32.71 27.25
CA VAL A 31 0.03 32.77 26.68
C VAL A 31 -0.01 33.97 25.74
N ALA A 32 -0.58 33.82 24.54
CA ALA A 32 -1.52 34.74 23.85
C ALA A 32 -1.31 34.82 22.32
N GLY A 33 -2.43 34.84 21.58
CA GLY A 33 -2.52 35.19 20.15
C GLY A 33 -3.63 34.43 19.41
N VAL A 34 -4.91 34.65 19.71
CA VAL A 34 -5.90 35.38 18.86
C VAL A 34 -6.15 34.67 17.51
N ALA A 35 -7.22 33.88 17.33
CA ALA A 35 -8.64 34.24 17.12
C ALA A 35 -8.98 35.02 15.82
N LEU A 36 -9.82 34.38 14.99
CA LEU A 36 -10.82 34.93 14.05
C LEU A 36 -10.36 35.50 12.69
N GLY A 37 -10.95 34.93 11.64
CA GLY A 37 -11.03 35.48 10.29
C GLY A 37 -12.11 34.76 9.49
N ALA A 38 -13.37 35.07 9.78
CA ALA A 38 -14.50 34.75 8.91
C ALA A 38 -14.58 35.79 7.78
N GLY A 39 -14.89 35.37 6.55
CA GLY A 39 -15.26 36.33 5.50
C GLY A 39 -15.53 35.75 4.10
N VAL A 40 -16.82 35.50 3.82
CA VAL A 40 -17.61 35.81 2.59
C VAL A 40 -17.08 35.25 1.24
N LEU A 41 -17.86 34.44 0.49
CA LEU A 41 -18.82 34.92 -0.51
C LEU A 41 -19.86 33.85 -0.93
N LEU A 42 -21.11 34.28 -1.07
CA LEU A 42 -22.21 33.59 -1.75
C LEU A 42 -22.30 34.07 -3.20
N GLY A 43 -22.46 33.13 -4.13
CA GLY A 43 -23.18 33.34 -5.40
C GLY A 43 -22.43 32.88 -6.67
N ALA A 44 -22.85 31.76 -7.26
CA ALA A 44 -23.12 31.63 -8.70
C ALA A 44 -23.71 30.25 -9.07
N ASP A 45 -24.72 30.33 -9.92
CA ASP A 45 -25.38 29.39 -10.84
C ASP A 45 -24.95 27.92 -11.03
N ASP A 46 -25.99 27.11 -11.24
CA ASP A 46 -25.98 25.77 -11.85
C ASP A 46 -25.43 25.79 -13.29
N ARG A 47 -24.42 24.92 -13.53
CA ARG A 47 -23.97 24.25 -14.78
C ARG A 47 -22.49 24.46 -15.11
N ALA A 48 -21.67 23.61 -14.50
CA ALA A 48 -20.52 22.89 -15.05
C ALA A 48 -19.85 22.21 -13.85
N LEU A 49 -19.70 20.88 -13.85
CA LEU A 49 -18.85 20.22 -12.86
C LEU A 49 -17.43 20.77 -13.05
N PRO A 50 -16.84 21.44 -12.05
CA PRO A 50 -15.45 21.86 -12.15
C PRO A 50 -14.54 20.61 -12.15
N PRO A 51 -13.37 20.66 -12.81
CA PRO A 51 -12.35 19.63 -12.68
C PRO A 51 -11.99 19.48 -11.19
N ALA A 52 -11.75 18.24 -10.76
CA ALA A 52 -11.51 17.92 -9.36
C ALA A 52 -10.24 18.61 -8.84
N ASP A 53 -10.43 19.79 -8.25
CA ASP A 53 -9.57 20.31 -7.18
C ASP A 53 -9.42 19.18 -6.16
N SER A 54 -8.20 18.87 -5.69
CA SER A 54 -7.93 17.91 -4.61
C SER A 54 -9.02 17.99 -3.52
N VAL A 55 -10.00 17.07 -3.56
CA VAL A 55 -11.28 17.28 -2.87
C VAL A 55 -11.00 17.29 -1.37
N GLY A 56 -11.16 18.44 -0.72
CA GLY A 56 -11.09 18.55 0.74
C GLY A 56 -9.69 18.34 1.36
N GLY A 57 -8.61 18.50 0.59
CA GLY A 57 -7.25 18.33 1.09
C GLY A 57 -6.78 16.87 1.19
N LEU A 58 -7.41 15.97 0.42
CA LEU A 58 -6.90 14.62 0.16
C LEU A 58 -5.79 14.66 -0.91
N GLY A 59 -4.81 13.77 -0.83
CA GLY A 59 -3.78 13.64 -1.86
C GLY A 59 -2.62 12.75 -1.44
N LEU A 60 -1.82 12.34 -2.42
CA LEU A 60 -0.63 11.50 -2.24
C LEU A 60 0.49 12.32 -1.58
N PRO A 61 1.09 11.88 -0.45
CA PRO A 61 2.28 12.53 0.08
C PRO A 61 3.39 12.62 -0.97
N ASP A 62 4.18 13.69 -0.93
CA ASP A 62 5.40 13.83 -1.72
C ASP A 62 6.53 12.88 -1.26
N HIS A 63 6.42 12.30 -0.07
CA HIS A 63 7.31 11.25 0.43
C HIS A 63 6.53 10.09 1.06
N LEU A 64 6.69 8.88 0.52
CA LEU A 64 6.26 7.63 1.16
C LEU A 64 7.39 7.04 1.99
N HIS A 65 7.23 7.07 3.31
CA HIS A 65 8.25 6.63 4.25
C HIS A 65 8.07 5.17 4.66
N ALA A 66 9.17 4.42 4.69
CA ALA A 66 9.15 3.07 5.19
C ALA A 66 9.04 3.07 6.74
N PRO A 67 8.15 2.25 7.33
CA PRO A 67 8.20 2.01 8.75
C PRO A 67 9.53 1.34 9.11
N PRO A 68 10.16 1.69 10.24
CA PRO A 68 11.34 0.97 10.72
C PRO A 68 11.06 -0.53 10.83
N GLU A 69 12.01 -1.39 10.44
CA GLU A 69 11.81 -2.85 10.38
C GLU A 69 11.18 -3.44 11.65
N ARG A 70 11.62 -2.96 12.82
CA ARG A 70 11.10 -3.33 14.15
C ARG A 70 9.59 -3.13 14.33
N MET A 71 8.93 -2.36 13.47
CA MET A 71 7.48 -2.21 13.50
C MET A 71 6.77 -3.49 13.05
N SER A 72 7.46 -4.35 12.31
CA SER A 72 6.97 -5.62 11.78
C SER A 72 7.42 -6.84 12.60
N ASP A 73 7.94 -6.63 13.82
CA ASP A 73 8.35 -7.73 14.71
C ASP A 73 7.14 -8.58 15.10
N ILE A 74 7.27 -9.90 14.97
CA ILE A 74 6.25 -10.88 15.37
C ILE A 74 6.60 -11.45 16.74
N ASP A 75 5.60 -11.56 17.61
CA ASP A 75 5.71 -12.21 18.90
C ASP A 75 5.93 -13.72 18.69
N PRO A 76 7.07 -14.28 19.15
CA PRO A 76 7.39 -15.69 18.93
C PRO A 76 6.49 -16.65 19.73
N GLU A 77 5.85 -16.18 20.81
CA GLU A 77 4.97 -16.99 21.66
C GLU A 77 3.53 -17.00 21.13
N PHE A 78 3.03 -15.85 20.65
CA PHE A 78 1.64 -15.69 20.25
C PHE A 78 1.40 -15.60 18.73
N GLY A 79 2.46 -15.39 17.93
CA GLY A 79 2.38 -15.35 16.46
C GLY A 79 1.70 -14.11 15.89
N GLY A 80 1.53 -13.04 16.68
CA GLY A 80 0.96 -11.76 16.26
C GLY A 80 1.96 -10.61 16.32
N TRP A 81 1.64 -9.45 15.76
CA TRP A 81 2.55 -8.30 15.77
C TRP A 81 2.81 -7.78 17.18
N MET A 82 4.08 -7.53 17.52
CA MET A 82 4.50 -7.12 18.87
C MET A 82 4.08 -5.70 19.24
N ARG A 83 3.88 -4.84 18.23
CA ARG A 83 3.66 -3.40 18.43
C ARG A 83 2.18 -3.09 18.75
N GLU A 84 2.00 -2.16 19.70
CA GLU A 84 0.65 -1.71 20.10
C GLU A 84 0.05 -0.72 19.10
N GLU A 85 0.90 -0.10 18.28
CA GLU A 85 0.53 0.81 17.20
C GLU A 85 -0.13 0.09 16.02
N VAL A 86 -0.10 -1.25 15.98
CA VAL A 86 -0.76 -2.04 14.94
C VAL A 86 -2.26 -2.14 15.24
N LEU A 87 -3.05 -1.53 14.36
CA LEU A 87 -4.50 -1.40 14.46
C LEU A 87 -5.19 -2.74 14.23
N ARG A 88 -6.23 -3.00 15.03
CA ARG A 88 -6.97 -4.29 15.05
C ARG A 88 -8.47 -4.07 15.17
N GLY A 89 -9.24 -4.95 14.53
CA GLY A 89 -10.71 -4.96 14.65
C GLY A 89 -11.32 -3.62 14.24
N ASP A 90 -12.09 -2.99 15.14
CA ASP A 90 -12.77 -1.72 14.88
C ASP A 90 -11.81 -0.53 14.62
N GLU A 91 -10.53 -0.67 14.99
CA GLU A 91 -9.50 0.36 14.73
C GLU A 91 -9.04 0.40 13.26
N LEU A 92 -9.47 -0.57 12.44
CA LEU A 92 -9.16 -0.62 11.01
C LEU A 92 -9.93 0.46 10.19
N ALA A 93 -10.84 1.20 10.82
CA ALA A 93 -11.55 2.33 10.24
C ALA A 93 -10.67 3.59 10.16
N VAL A 94 -9.67 3.57 9.29
CA VAL A 94 -8.67 4.65 9.14
C VAL A 94 -9.11 5.78 8.20
N GLY A 95 -10.20 5.60 7.45
CA GLY A 95 -10.66 6.55 6.43
C GLY A 95 -10.03 6.30 5.05
N PRO A 96 -10.23 7.22 4.08
CA PRO A 96 -9.63 7.09 2.76
C PRO A 96 -8.10 7.08 2.84
N ALA A 97 -7.48 6.04 2.28
CA ALA A 97 -6.04 5.94 2.14
C ALA A 97 -5.62 6.35 0.71
N VAL A 98 -4.36 6.73 0.53
CA VAL A 98 -3.82 7.09 -0.78
C VAL A 98 -2.72 6.16 -1.28
N ALA A 99 -2.04 5.48 -0.35
CA ALA A 99 -1.04 4.47 -0.67
C ALA A 99 -1.18 3.26 0.27
N ALA A 100 -0.85 2.07 -0.23
CA ALA A 100 -0.81 0.84 0.55
C ALA A 100 0.34 -0.07 0.10
N TRP A 101 1.00 -0.75 1.04
CA TRP A 101 2.03 -1.74 0.75
C TRP A 101 2.20 -2.71 1.93
N VAL A 102 3.02 -3.73 1.71
CA VAL A 102 3.45 -4.68 2.73
C VAL A 102 4.94 -4.45 3.02
N THR A 103 5.30 -4.33 4.30
CA THR A 103 6.71 -4.24 4.71
C THR A 103 7.46 -5.55 4.39
N PRO A 104 8.81 -5.56 4.36
CA PRO A 104 9.57 -6.81 4.24
C PRO A 104 9.22 -7.86 5.31
N GLY A 105 8.80 -7.41 6.50
CA GLY A 105 8.32 -8.26 7.59
C GLY A 105 6.88 -8.76 7.43
N GLY A 106 6.19 -8.43 6.33
CA GLY A 106 4.85 -8.88 6.01
C GLY A 106 3.70 -8.06 6.59
N LEU A 107 3.99 -6.92 7.21
CA LEU A 107 3.00 -6.07 7.88
C LEU A 107 2.35 -5.12 6.84
N PRO A 108 1.03 -5.15 6.65
CA PRO A 108 0.33 -4.18 5.80
C PRO A 108 0.40 -2.76 6.38
N VAL A 109 0.61 -1.80 5.50
CA VAL A 109 0.66 -0.36 5.78
C VAL A 109 -0.30 0.34 4.83
N VAL A 110 -1.04 1.32 5.34
CA VAL A 110 -1.79 2.27 4.52
C VAL A 110 -1.48 3.69 4.96
N VAL A 111 -1.55 4.64 4.04
CA VAL A 111 -1.31 6.06 4.33
C VAL A 111 -2.60 6.83 4.19
N ASP A 112 -3.05 7.48 5.26
CA ASP A 112 -4.28 8.30 5.26
C ASP A 112 -4.13 9.47 4.27
N ALA A 113 -5.08 9.58 3.35
CA ALA A 113 -5.03 10.54 2.26
C ALA A 113 -5.13 12.00 2.72
N ARG A 114 -5.70 12.25 3.91
CA ARG A 114 -5.98 13.58 4.44
C ARG A 114 -4.85 14.14 5.30
N THR A 115 -4.08 13.28 5.94
CA THR A 115 -3.11 13.63 6.97
C THR A 115 -1.70 13.16 6.64
N GLY A 116 -1.55 12.14 5.78
CA GLY A 116 -0.28 11.45 5.54
C GLY A 116 0.12 10.50 6.68
N GLU A 117 -0.74 10.29 7.68
CA GLU A 117 -0.45 9.36 8.77
C GLU A 117 -0.37 7.92 8.24
N HIS A 118 0.67 7.20 8.67
CA HIS A 118 0.87 5.81 8.30
C HIS A 118 0.21 4.90 9.33
N HIS A 119 -0.72 4.07 8.88
CA HIS A 119 -1.43 3.11 9.72
C HIS A 119 -0.93 1.69 9.44
N LEU A 120 -0.54 1.00 10.51
CA LEU A 120 -0.09 -0.39 10.48
C LEU A 120 -1.28 -1.29 10.78
N LEU A 121 -1.59 -2.25 9.91
CA LEU A 121 -2.85 -2.99 9.98
C LEU A 121 -2.63 -4.47 10.27
N ASP A 122 -3.23 -4.96 11.37
CA ASP A 122 -3.34 -6.40 11.64
C ASP A 122 -4.56 -6.96 10.89
N LEU A 123 -4.38 -7.18 9.58
CA LEU A 123 -5.43 -7.65 8.71
C LEU A 123 -5.77 -9.13 8.99
N PRO A 124 -7.05 -9.47 9.21
CA PRO A 124 -7.42 -10.84 9.52
C PRO A 124 -7.00 -11.83 8.43
N HIS A 125 -6.17 -12.81 8.81
CA HIS A 125 -5.69 -13.90 7.95
C HIS A 125 -4.89 -13.43 6.72
N VAL A 126 -4.29 -12.24 6.75
CA VAL A 126 -3.51 -11.73 5.62
C VAL A 126 -2.37 -12.68 5.27
N VAL A 127 -2.22 -12.99 3.99
CA VAL A 127 -1.25 -13.97 3.51
C VAL A 127 0.20 -13.51 3.72
N SER A 128 0.46 -12.20 3.72
CA SER A 128 1.78 -11.63 3.98
C SER A 128 2.29 -11.86 5.41
N ALA A 129 1.40 -12.09 6.38
CA ALA A 129 1.79 -12.41 7.75
C ALA A 129 2.32 -13.85 7.89
N ASN A 130 2.07 -14.72 6.90
CA ASN A 130 2.55 -16.09 6.92
C ASN A 130 4.00 -16.17 6.39
N LEU A 131 4.91 -16.63 7.25
CA LEU A 131 6.34 -16.73 6.92
C LEU A 131 6.60 -17.63 5.71
N GLU A 132 5.97 -18.81 5.65
CA GLU A 132 6.16 -19.75 4.55
C GLU A 132 5.71 -19.16 3.20
N ALA A 133 4.57 -18.47 3.17
CA ALA A 133 4.10 -17.77 1.99
C ALA A 133 5.07 -16.67 1.54
N ARG A 134 5.61 -15.88 2.48
CA ARG A 134 6.61 -14.85 2.17
C ARG A 134 7.88 -15.45 1.58
N THR A 135 8.41 -16.50 2.19
CA THR A 135 9.62 -17.18 1.69
C THR A 135 9.39 -17.84 0.33
N PHE A 136 8.15 -18.25 0.05
CA PHE A 136 7.77 -18.83 -1.23
C PHE A 136 7.50 -17.81 -2.35
N ALA A 137 7.15 -16.58 -1.98
CA ALA A 137 6.92 -15.49 -2.90
C ALA A 137 8.22 -14.76 -3.29
N ALA A 138 8.12 -13.84 -4.25
CA ALA A 138 9.25 -13.00 -4.67
C ALA A 138 9.52 -11.87 -3.66
N PRO A 139 10.73 -11.27 -3.63
CA PRO A 139 11.07 -10.20 -2.67
C PRO A 139 10.20 -8.94 -2.77
N ASP A 140 9.64 -8.66 -3.94
CA ASP A 140 8.75 -7.54 -4.27
C ASP A 140 7.26 -7.88 -4.10
N TRP A 141 6.95 -8.97 -3.40
CA TRP A 141 5.59 -9.49 -3.27
C TRP A 141 4.64 -8.52 -2.53
N GLN A 142 3.61 -8.06 -3.25
CA GLN A 142 2.56 -7.18 -2.73
C GLN A 142 1.18 -7.86 -2.87
N PRO A 143 0.76 -8.71 -1.91
CA PRO A 143 -0.54 -9.39 -1.95
C PRO A 143 -1.71 -8.50 -1.53
N LEU A 144 -1.66 -7.20 -1.81
CA LEU A 144 -2.71 -6.22 -1.51
C LEU A 144 -2.83 -5.17 -2.62
N ALA A 145 -4.01 -4.57 -2.72
CA ALA A 145 -4.28 -3.47 -3.63
C ALA A 145 -5.34 -2.52 -3.05
N LEU A 146 -5.07 -1.22 -3.14
CA LEU A 146 -5.97 -0.16 -2.76
C LEU A 146 -6.89 0.18 -3.94
N SER A 147 -8.18 0.40 -3.68
CA SER A 147 -9.12 0.84 -4.71
C SER A 147 -8.73 2.22 -5.25
N PRO A 148 -9.13 2.57 -6.49
CA PRO A 148 -8.86 3.88 -7.09
C PRO A 148 -9.30 5.06 -6.21
N ASP A 149 -10.44 4.92 -5.54
CA ASP A 149 -11.01 5.91 -4.62
C ASP A 149 -10.37 5.94 -3.21
N GLY A 150 -9.46 5.01 -2.90
CA GLY A 150 -8.78 4.93 -1.62
C GLY A 150 -9.62 4.40 -0.45
N THR A 151 -10.87 4.01 -0.68
CA THR A 151 -11.80 3.61 0.39
C THR A 151 -11.77 2.12 0.73
N ARG A 152 -11.22 1.29 -0.15
CA ARG A 152 -11.24 -0.17 -0.03
C ARG A 152 -9.85 -0.77 -0.21
N LEU A 153 -9.49 -1.71 0.66
CA LEU A 153 -8.25 -2.47 0.58
C LEU A 153 -8.55 -3.94 0.29
N ALA A 154 -8.13 -4.42 -0.88
CA ALA A 154 -8.13 -5.84 -1.21
C ALA A 154 -6.84 -6.50 -0.73
N TYR A 155 -6.92 -7.72 -0.23
CA TYR A 155 -5.74 -8.49 0.17
C TYR A 155 -5.96 -10.01 0.10
N GLY A 156 -4.87 -10.73 -0.15
CA GLY A 156 -4.83 -12.19 -0.13
C GLY A 156 -4.93 -12.74 1.30
N THR A 157 -5.63 -13.87 1.47
CA THR A 157 -5.86 -14.49 2.78
C THR A 157 -5.49 -15.96 2.80
N VAL A 158 -5.01 -16.42 3.96
CA VAL A 158 -4.78 -17.84 4.26
C VAL A 158 -5.17 -18.15 5.70
N ARG A 159 -5.91 -19.24 5.90
CA ARG A 159 -6.25 -19.78 7.21
C ARG A 159 -6.04 -21.28 7.23
N PHE A 160 -5.20 -21.76 8.12
CA PHE A 160 -5.01 -23.20 8.33
C PHE A 160 -6.07 -23.76 9.26
N GLY A 161 -6.72 -24.84 8.83
CA GLY A 161 -7.68 -25.62 9.59
C GLY A 161 -7.32 -27.10 9.61
N ARG A 162 -8.22 -27.92 10.17
CA ARG A 162 -8.05 -29.39 10.19
C ARG A 162 -8.04 -29.99 8.78
N ASP A 163 -8.75 -29.36 7.86
CA ASP A 163 -8.96 -29.86 6.50
C ASP A 163 -7.97 -29.25 5.48
N GLY A 164 -6.92 -28.57 5.96
CA GLY A 164 -5.91 -27.91 5.12
C GLY A 164 -5.99 -26.37 5.18
N ALA A 165 -5.35 -25.70 4.22
CA ALA A 165 -5.40 -24.25 4.08
C ALA A 165 -6.67 -23.83 3.33
N SER A 166 -7.40 -22.86 3.89
CA SER A 166 -8.47 -22.13 3.21
C SER A 166 -7.92 -20.78 2.79
N THR A 167 -7.90 -20.54 1.48
CA THR A 167 -7.29 -19.36 0.86
C THR A 167 -8.34 -18.52 0.15
N GLY A 168 -8.09 -17.23 0.01
CA GLY A 168 -9.08 -16.34 -0.57
C GLY A 168 -8.58 -14.93 -0.80
N VAL A 169 -9.46 -14.09 -1.32
CA VAL A 169 -9.30 -12.64 -1.33
C VAL A 169 -10.34 -12.02 -0.41
N ARG A 170 -9.95 -10.99 0.35
CA ARG A 170 -10.87 -10.19 1.14
C ARG A 170 -10.74 -8.73 0.77
N VAL A 171 -11.86 -8.02 0.79
CA VAL A 171 -11.91 -6.56 0.69
C VAL A 171 -12.41 -5.99 2.01
N LEU A 172 -11.62 -5.06 2.54
CA LEU A 172 -11.89 -4.26 3.73
C LEU A 172 -12.36 -2.88 3.28
N ASP A 173 -13.42 -2.37 3.88
CA ASP A 173 -13.79 -0.95 3.80
C ASP A 173 -12.99 -0.18 4.86
N LEU A 174 -12.11 0.71 4.43
CA LEU A 174 -11.23 1.49 5.30
C LEU A 174 -11.98 2.60 6.05
N THR A 175 -13.18 2.98 5.61
CA THR A 175 -14.00 3.99 6.29
C THR A 175 -14.76 3.42 7.48
N THR A 176 -15.14 2.14 7.42
CA THR A 176 -15.89 1.45 8.47
C THR A 176 -15.05 0.45 9.27
N GLY A 177 -13.92 -0.01 8.71
CA GLY A 177 -13.12 -1.09 9.27
C GLY A 177 -13.74 -2.48 9.09
N GLU A 178 -14.86 -2.59 8.36
CA GLU A 178 -15.59 -3.83 8.16
C GLU A 178 -15.26 -4.51 6.82
N SER A 179 -15.49 -5.82 6.74
CA SER A 179 -15.32 -6.54 5.47
C SER A 179 -16.42 -6.15 4.49
N ALA A 180 -16.05 -5.51 3.39
CA ALA A 180 -16.97 -5.21 2.29
C ALA A 180 -17.45 -6.50 1.61
N TRP A 181 -16.51 -7.40 1.28
CA TRP A 181 -16.80 -8.75 0.79
C TRP A 181 -15.57 -9.67 0.86
N ARG A 182 -15.78 -10.97 0.64
CA ARG A 182 -14.72 -11.99 0.57
C ARG A 182 -15.01 -13.05 -0.47
N ARG A 183 -13.97 -13.64 -1.04
CA ARG A 183 -14.04 -14.77 -1.99
C ARG A 183 -13.07 -15.86 -1.58
N GLU A 184 -13.57 -17.08 -1.51
CA GLU A 184 -12.71 -18.24 -1.34
C GLU A 184 -12.13 -18.62 -2.70
N LEU A 185 -10.84 -18.90 -2.73
CA LEU A 185 -10.13 -19.38 -3.91
C LEU A 185 -9.82 -20.86 -3.70
N VAL A 186 -10.47 -21.72 -4.50
CA VAL A 186 -10.38 -23.17 -4.39
C VAL A 186 -9.39 -23.70 -5.42
N GLY A 187 -8.32 -24.34 -4.96
CA GLY A 187 -7.34 -24.99 -5.83
C GLY A 187 -6.25 -25.69 -5.04
N GLY A 188 -5.88 -26.92 -5.44
CA GLY A 188 -4.80 -27.69 -4.83
C GLY A 188 -4.89 -27.79 -3.30
N ALA A 189 -3.78 -27.50 -2.62
CA ALA A 189 -3.70 -27.36 -1.17
C ALA A 189 -3.88 -25.91 -0.67
N GLY A 190 -4.26 -24.99 -1.57
CA GLY A 190 -4.39 -23.55 -1.32
C GLY A 190 -3.71 -22.72 -2.41
N ILE A 191 -4.05 -21.45 -2.49
CA ILE A 191 -3.48 -20.49 -3.45
C ILE A 191 -2.77 -19.36 -2.69
N VAL A 192 -1.47 -19.18 -2.94
CA VAL A 192 -0.74 -17.99 -2.51
C VAL A 192 -1.06 -16.89 -3.50
N VAL A 193 -1.90 -15.92 -3.10
CA VAL A 193 -2.17 -14.73 -3.93
C VAL A 193 -0.89 -13.91 -4.02
N THR A 194 -0.39 -13.69 -5.23
CA THR A 194 0.85 -12.96 -5.51
C THR A 194 0.60 -11.52 -5.89
N GLU A 195 -0.52 -11.23 -6.54
CA GLU A 195 -0.82 -9.91 -7.08
C GLU A 195 -2.32 -9.67 -7.12
N LEU A 196 -2.72 -8.41 -6.96
CA LEU A 196 -4.09 -7.93 -7.03
C LEU A 196 -4.11 -6.63 -7.84
N SER A 197 -5.10 -6.48 -8.71
CA SER A 197 -5.27 -5.28 -9.54
C SER A 197 -6.74 -4.93 -9.68
N TRP A 198 -7.09 -3.71 -9.28
CA TRP A 198 -8.46 -3.20 -9.39
C TRP A 198 -8.76 -2.75 -10.82
N SER A 199 -10.03 -2.85 -11.21
CA SER A 199 -10.51 -2.17 -12.40
C SER A 199 -10.58 -0.65 -12.17
N PRO A 200 -10.58 0.18 -13.22
CA PRO A 200 -10.66 1.64 -13.08
C PRO A 200 -11.86 2.13 -12.25
N SER A 201 -13.02 1.47 -12.35
CA SER A 201 -14.19 1.81 -11.50
C SER A 201 -14.08 1.33 -10.04
N GLY A 202 -13.05 0.57 -9.68
CA GLY A 202 -12.91 -0.05 -8.35
C GLY A 202 -13.97 -1.11 -8.05
N THR A 203 -14.62 -1.69 -9.06
CA THR A 203 -15.68 -2.70 -8.87
C THR A 203 -15.12 -4.12 -8.93
N TRP A 204 -14.23 -4.37 -9.88
CA TRP A 204 -13.67 -5.69 -10.14
C TRP A 204 -12.22 -5.77 -9.71
N LEU A 205 -11.81 -6.98 -9.34
CA LEU A 205 -10.46 -7.26 -8.91
C LEU A 205 -9.92 -8.47 -9.66
N ALA A 206 -8.86 -8.26 -10.42
CA ALA A 206 -8.08 -9.34 -10.99
C ALA A 206 -7.04 -9.77 -9.95
N TRP A 207 -6.78 -11.07 -9.89
CA TRP A 207 -5.81 -11.64 -8.97
C TRP A 207 -4.98 -12.70 -9.67
N GLN A 208 -3.71 -12.78 -9.29
CA GLN A 208 -2.80 -13.83 -9.72
C GLN A 208 -2.22 -14.51 -8.48
N GLY A 209 -1.86 -15.79 -8.60
CA GLY A 209 -1.27 -16.54 -7.51
C GLY A 209 -0.59 -17.83 -7.94
N ARG A 210 -0.12 -18.56 -6.93
CA ARG A 210 0.51 -19.87 -7.08
C ARG A 210 -0.32 -20.90 -6.33
N GLN A 211 -0.96 -21.80 -7.07
CA GLN A 211 -1.64 -22.95 -6.50
C GLN A 211 -0.61 -23.94 -5.97
N THR A 212 -0.70 -24.29 -4.70
CA THR A 212 0.22 -25.20 -4.03
C THR A 212 -0.24 -26.65 -4.15
N ARG A 213 0.71 -27.58 -4.13
CA ARG A 213 0.42 -29.02 -4.00
C ARG A 213 0.36 -29.45 -2.54
N GLU A 214 1.12 -28.78 -1.70
CA GLU A 214 1.14 -28.95 -0.26
C GLU A 214 1.27 -27.57 0.38
N TRP A 215 0.44 -27.31 1.40
CA TRP A 215 0.57 -26.14 2.24
C TRP A 215 0.09 -26.43 3.65
N THR A 216 1.03 -26.42 4.59
CA THR A 216 0.78 -26.51 6.03
C THR A 216 1.21 -25.20 6.69
N GLY A 217 0.95 -25.06 7.99
CA GLY A 217 1.42 -23.88 8.74
C GLY A 217 2.96 -23.73 8.77
N SER A 218 3.71 -24.79 8.42
CA SER A 218 5.17 -24.85 8.53
C SER A 218 5.86 -25.37 7.26
N SER A 219 5.14 -25.55 6.16
CA SER A 219 5.70 -26.02 4.89
C SER A 219 4.83 -25.57 3.73
N ILE A 220 5.46 -25.28 2.59
CA ILE A 220 4.77 -24.98 1.34
C ILE A 220 5.57 -25.55 0.17
N ALA A 221 4.89 -26.25 -0.75
CA ALA A 221 5.55 -26.90 -1.87
C ALA A 221 4.66 -27.05 -3.12
N GLY A 222 5.33 -27.06 -4.28
CA GLY A 222 4.72 -27.10 -5.60
C GLY A 222 4.03 -25.79 -5.95
N SER A 223 4.09 -25.38 -7.21
CA SER A 223 3.33 -24.22 -7.70
C SER A 223 2.83 -24.48 -9.11
N LEU A 224 1.55 -24.23 -9.33
CA LEU A 224 1.00 -23.94 -10.65
C LEU A 224 0.54 -22.48 -10.66
N PRO A 225 0.95 -21.65 -11.63
CA PRO A 225 0.43 -20.30 -11.77
C PRO A 225 -1.06 -20.35 -12.10
N VAL A 226 -1.85 -19.58 -11.35
CA VAL A 226 -3.30 -19.48 -11.51
C VAL A 226 -3.72 -18.03 -11.37
N ALA A 227 -4.85 -17.68 -11.97
CA ALA A 227 -5.42 -16.35 -11.88
C ALA A 227 -6.94 -16.38 -11.94
N GLY A 228 -7.54 -15.21 -11.74
CA GLY A 228 -8.97 -15.02 -11.93
C GLY A 228 -9.38 -13.56 -11.79
N VAL A 229 -10.67 -13.32 -11.99
CA VAL A 229 -11.32 -12.01 -11.77
C VAL A 229 -12.51 -12.21 -10.86
N VAL A 230 -12.59 -11.42 -9.81
CA VAL A 230 -13.64 -11.48 -8.79
C VAL A 230 -14.28 -10.12 -8.57
N GLY A 231 -15.53 -10.11 -8.13
CA GLY A 231 -16.29 -8.89 -7.81
C GLY A 231 -17.18 -9.07 -6.57
N PRO A 232 -18.01 -8.07 -6.24
CA PRO A 232 -18.89 -8.08 -5.07
C PRO A 232 -20.01 -9.12 -5.15
N ASP A 233 -20.37 -9.57 -6.36
CA ASP A 233 -21.28 -10.69 -6.61
C ASP A 233 -20.51 -12.00 -6.86
N PRO A 234 -21.13 -13.19 -6.63
CA PRO A 234 -20.45 -14.47 -6.87
C PRO A 234 -20.25 -14.68 -8.37
N SER A 235 -19.03 -14.42 -8.81
CA SER A 235 -18.61 -14.51 -10.21
C SER A 235 -17.09 -14.76 -10.27
N GLY A 236 -16.66 -15.59 -11.22
CA GLY A 236 -15.26 -15.93 -11.46
C GLY A 236 -14.84 -17.31 -10.93
N GLY A 237 -14.20 -18.08 -11.81
CA GLY A 237 -13.50 -19.32 -11.47
C GLY A 237 -12.00 -19.07 -11.23
N VAL A 238 -11.30 -20.11 -10.78
CA VAL A 238 -9.84 -20.17 -10.82
C VAL A 238 -9.45 -20.74 -12.17
N GLU A 239 -8.61 -20.03 -12.92
CA GLU A 239 -8.09 -20.45 -14.21
C GLU A 239 -6.58 -20.71 -14.11
N GLU A 240 -6.11 -21.79 -14.73
CA GLU A 240 -4.67 -22.04 -14.90
C GLU A 240 -4.15 -21.15 -16.02
N VAL A 241 -2.99 -20.53 -15.81
CA VAL A 241 -2.47 -19.50 -16.72
C VAL A 241 -1.03 -19.78 -17.10
N THR A 242 -0.61 -19.24 -18.24
CA THR A 242 0.74 -19.52 -18.76
C THR A 242 1.77 -18.61 -18.10
N GLY A 243 2.18 -18.94 -16.87
CA GLY A 243 3.29 -18.28 -16.17
C GLY A 243 2.92 -17.00 -15.41
N GLY A 244 3.94 -16.20 -15.09
CA GLY A 244 3.80 -14.92 -14.37
C GLY A 244 3.77 -13.75 -15.35
N GLY A 245 2.58 -13.26 -15.67
CA GLY A 245 2.37 -12.03 -16.44
C GLY A 245 1.91 -10.87 -15.55
N ALA A 246 1.76 -9.69 -16.15
CA ALA A 246 1.06 -8.58 -15.51
C ALA A 246 -0.45 -8.80 -15.59
N ILE A 247 -1.19 -8.52 -14.51
CA ILE A 247 -2.64 -8.73 -14.47
C ILE A 247 -3.42 -7.43 -14.21
N VAL A 248 -4.57 -7.26 -14.87
CA VAL A 248 -5.47 -6.12 -14.63
C VAL A 248 -6.94 -6.48 -14.87
N ALA A 249 -7.83 -5.90 -14.07
CA ALA A 249 -9.29 -6.04 -14.25
C ALA A 249 -9.88 -4.94 -15.14
N ARG A 250 -10.97 -5.28 -15.80
CA ARG A 250 -11.84 -4.36 -16.55
C ARG A 250 -13.13 -4.10 -15.79
N ASP A 251 -13.80 -3.01 -16.13
CA ASP A 251 -15.06 -2.61 -15.50
C ASP A 251 -16.26 -3.49 -15.86
N ASP A 252 -16.13 -4.32 -16.89
CA ASP A 252 -17.13 -5.32 -17.29
C ASP A 252 -16.92 -6.70 -16.64
N GLY A 253 -15.92 -6.83 -15.75
CA GLY A 253 -15.62 -8.08 -15.05
C GLY A 253 -14.80 -9.07 -15.87
N ALA A 254 -14.23 -8.66 -17.00
CA ALA A 254 -13.12 -9.37 -17.63
C ALA A 254 -11.77 -8.92 -17.03
N GLY A 255 -10.70 -9.64 -17.37
CA GLY A 255 -9.34 -9.28 -16.98
C GLY A 255 -8.35 -9.66 -18.06
N TYR A 256 -7.18 -9.03 -18.03
CA TYR A 256 -6.07 -9.36 -18.92
C TYR A 256 -4.92 -9.92 -18.12
N ILE A 257 -4.29 -10.95 -18.68
CA ILE A 257 -2.92 -11.34 -18.33
C ILE A 257 -2.05 -11.00 -19.52
N VAL A 258 -1.02 -10.23 -19.28
CA VAL A 258 -0.07 -9.78 -20.30
C VAL A 258 1.25 -10.47 -20.04
N THR A 259 1.69 -11.26 -21.00
CA THR A 259 3.03 -11.86 -21.03
C THR A 259 3.79 -11.31 -22.24
N PRO A 260 5.11 -11.53 -22.35
CA PRO A 260 5.87 -11.11 -23.52
C PRO A 260 5.29 -11.70 -24.82
N GLY A 261 4.60 -10.87 -25.61
CA GLY A 261 4.04 -11.22 -26.91
C GLY A 261 2.62 -11.81 -26.92
N GLU A 262 2.03 -12.12 -25.74
CA GLU A 262 0.67 -12.64 -25.65
C GLU A 262 -0.21 -11.85 -24.66
N ILE A 263 -1.52 -11.85 -24.94
CA ILE A 263 -2.55 -11.37 -24.02
C ILE A 263 -3.58 -12.50 -23.86
N GLU A 264 -3.73 -12.96 -22.64
CA GLU A 264 -4.80 -13.88 -22.23
C GLU A 264 -5.94 -13.09 -21.60
N ILE A 265 -7.18 -13.50 -21.88
CA ILE A 265 -8.38 -12.83 -21.38
C ILE A 265 -9.06 -13.76 -20.39
N LEU A 266 -9.15 -13.30 -19.14
CA LEU A 266 -9.94 -13.93 -18.09
C LEU A 266 -11.34 -13.34 -18.08
N SER A 267 -12.33 -14.10 -17.61
CA SER A 267 -13.65 -13.55 -17.39
C SER A 267 -14.31 -14.07 -16.13
N SER A 268 -15.09 -13.21 -15.48
CA SER A 268 -15.84 -13.55 -14.28
C SER A 268 -17.21 -14.18 -14.57
N CYS A 269 -17.64 -14.33 -15.83
CA CYS A 269 -19.00 -14.84 -16.08
C CYS A 269 -19.20 -16.27 -15.55
N PRO A 270 -20.44 -16.64 -15.23
CA PRO A 270 -20.80 -18.02 -14.96
C PRO A 270 -20.38 -18.94 -16.12
N VAL A 271 -19.99 -20.17 -15.81
CA VAL A 271 -19.53 -21.20 -16.76
C VAL A 271 -20.53 -21.42 -17.94
N ASP A 272 -21.81 -21.13 -17.72
CA ASP A 272 -22.88 -21.31 -18.71
C ASP A 272 -23.22 -20.04 -19.51
N ALA A 273 -22.58 -18.90 -19.22
CA ALA A 273 -22.82 -17.62 -19.88
C ALA A 273 -21.75 -17.34 -20.95
N ARG A 274 -22.18 -16.87 -22.13
CA ARG A 274 -21.25 -16.31 -23.13
C ARG A 274 -20.87 -14.91 -22.72
N CYS A 275 -19.65 -14.72 -22.24
CA CYS A 275 -19.10 -13.39 -22.02
C CYS A 275 -18.91 -12.69 -23.35
N PRO A 276 -19.31 -11.41 -23.49
CA PRO A 276 -18.81 -10.58 -24.55
C PRO A 276 -17.30 -10.38 -24.32
N HIS A 277 -16.47 -11.14 -25.02
CA HIS A 277 -15.05 -10.82 -25.10
C HIS A 277 -14.90 -9.73 -26.16
N PRO A 278 -14.33 -8.56 -25.83
CA PRO A 278 -13.93 -7.64 -26.86
C PRO A 278 -12.93 -8.33 -27.79
N PRO A 279 -12.91 -7.99 -29.08
CA PRO A 279 -11.97 -8.57 -30.04
C PRO A 279 -10.57 -7.99 -29.79
N VAL A 280 -9.95 -8.40 -28.67
CA VAL A 280 -8.57 -8.04 -28.36
C VAL A 280 -7.65 -9.04 -29.07
N PRO A 281 -6.65 -8.55 -29.82
CA PRO A 281 -5.63 -9.40 -30.40
C PRO A 281 -4.90 -10.19 -29.31
N ARG A 282 -4.89 -11.52 -29.44
CA ARG A 282 -4.22 -12.41 -28.47
C ARG A 282 -2.70 -12.37 -28.55
N THR A 283 -2.17 -11.87 -29.66
CA THR A 283 -0.74 -11.72 -29.88
C THR A 283 -0.42 -10.28 -30.21
N TRP A 284 0.78 -9.85 -29.84
CA TRP A 284 1.26 -8.50 -30.07
C TRP A 284 2.76 -8.50 -30.34
N PRO A 285 3.31 -7.43 -30.95
CA PRO A 285 4.74 -7.35 -31.23
C PRO A 285 5.57 -7.46 -29.96
N SER A 286 6.69 -8.18 -30.01
CA SER A 286 7.66 -8.16 -28.90
C SER A 286 8.21 -6.74 -28.74
N VAL A 287 8.28 -6.28 -27.49
CA VAL A 287 8.75 -4.93 -27.12
C VAL A 287 10.27 -4.88 -26.92
N GLY A 288 10.94 -6.04 -26.92
CA GLY A 288 12.38 -6.11 -26.66
C GLY A 288 12.80 -5.70 -25.25
N VAL A 289 11.85 -5.62 -24.31
CA VAL A 289 12.08 -5.38 -22.88
C VAL A 289 11.41 -6.47 -22.04
N ASP A 290 11.98 -6.75 -20.88
CA ASP A 290 11.40 -7.69 -19.93
C ASP A 290 10.27 -7.02 -19.16
N LEU A 291 9.11 -7.69 -19.08
CA LEU A 291 7.92 -7.15 -18.41
C LEU A 291 7.95 -7.53 -16.92
N ALA A 292 7.66 -6.54 -16.08
CA ALA A 292 7.40 -6.76 -14.66
C ALA A 292 5.92 -7.14 -14.44
N PRO A 293 5.62 -7.92 -13.38
CA PRO A 293 4.27 -8.43 -13.08
C PRO A 293 3.41 -7.33 -12.47
N ARG A 294 3.13 -6.27 -13.25
CA ARG A 294 2.15 -5.22 -12.93
C ARG A 294 1.77 -4.44 -14.18
N ALA A 295 0.49 -4.14 -14.32
CA ALA A 295 -0.04 -3.28 -15.36
C ALA A 295 -1.17 -2.40 -14.83
N ALA A 296 -1.41 -1.28 -15.51
CA ALA A 296 -2.55 -0.41 -15.27
C ALA A 296 -3.36 -0.21 -16.56
N LEU A 297 -4.68 -0.29 -16.47
CA LEU A 297 -5.60 -0.08 -17.59
C LEU A 297 -6.08 1.37 -17.60
N SER A 298 -6.10 2.00 -18.79
CA SER A 298 -6.64 3.35 -18.96
C SER A 298 -8.12 3.42 -18.57
N PRO A 299 -8.64 4.60 -18.18
CA PRO A 299 -10.04 4.73 -17.76
C PRO A 299 -11.04 4.32 -18.85
N ASP A 300 -10.71 4.56 -20.12
CA ASP A 300 -11.51 4.11 -21.28
C ASP A 300 -11.36 2.61 -21.61
N GLY A 301 -10.44 1.90 -20.95
CA GLY A 301 -10.17 0.48 -21.18
C GLY A 301 -9.46 0.16 -22.49
N SER A 302 -8.89 1.15 -23.18
CA SER A 302 -8.28 0.99 -24.51
C SER A 302 -6.76 0.73 -24.48
N THR A 303 -6.08 1.16 -23.42
CA THR A 303 -4.61 1.16 -23.36
C THR A 303 -4.11 0.57 -22.05
N LEU A 304 -3.11 -0.30 -22.15
CA LEU A 304 -2.40 -0.84 -20.99
C LEU A 304 -1.09 -0.10 -20.81
N ALA A 305 -0.82 0.36 -19.59
CA ALA A 305 0.52 0.74 -19.13
C ALA A 305 1.16 -0.50 -18.50
N LEU A 306 2.33 -0.89 -19.01
CA LEU A 306 3.05 -2.08 -18.60
C LEU A 306 4.29 -1.70 -17.80
N SER A 307 4.54 -2.44 -16.73
CA SER A 307 5.78 -2.32 -15.96
C SER A 307 6.92 -3.06 -16.66
N THR A 308 8.14 -2.56 -16.53
CA THR A 308 9.32 -3.11 -17.20
C THR A 308 10.47 -3.31 -16.21
N PHE A 309 11.22 -4.39 -16.41
CA PHE A 309 12.53 -4.61 -15.82
C PHE A 309 13.60 -4.00 -16.73
N ASP A 310 14.61 -3.39 -16.12
CA ASP A 310 15.81 -2.85 -16.81
C ASP A 310 15.48 -1.99 -18.05
N GLY A 311 14.43 -1.19 -17.94
CA GLY A 311 13.91 -0.32 -18.99
C GLY A 311 14.32 1.13 -18.80
N TYR A 312 14.29 1.87 -19.89
CA TYR A 312 14.42 3.34 -19.85
C TYR A 312 13.07 4.04 -19.90
N ASP A 313 12.02 3.35 -20.38
CA ASP A 313 10.74 3.97 -20.74
C ASP A 313 9.53 3.17 -20.21
N LEU A 314 8.44 3.90 -19.95
CA LEU A 314 7.11 3.32 -19.77
C LEU A 314 6.69 2.65 -21.08
N VAL A 315 6.23 1.40 -21.03
CA VAL A 315 5.64 0.74 -22.20
C VAL A 315 4.13 0.85 -22.12
N THR A 316 3.51 1.25 -23.21
CA THR A 316 2.06 1.25 -23.39
C THR A 316 1.64 0.38 -24.57
N LEU A 317 0.49 -0.27 -24.43
CA LEU A 317 -0.09 -1.16 -25.43
C LEU A 317 -1.54 -0.78 -25.70
N GLY A 318 -1.79 -0.21 -26.89
CA GLY A 318 -3.13 0.04 -27.40
C GLY A 318 -3.80 -1.27 -27.81
N LEU A 319 -4.81 -1.69 -27.05
CA LEU A 319 -5.44 -3.01 -27.15
C LEU A 319 -6.16 -3.23 -28.48
N PHE A 320 -6.74 -2.19 -29.07
CA PHE A 320 -7.50 -2.31 -30.33
C PHE A 320 -6.63 -2.07 -31.57
N GLU A 321 -5.59 -1.23 -31.45
CA GLU A 321 -4.73 -0.84 -32.57
C GLU A 321 -3.46 -1.69 -32.69
N ARG A 322 -3.16 -2.55 -31.70
CA ARG A 322 -1.88 -3.30 -31.58
C ARG A 322 -0.66 -2.38 -31.60
N ARG A 323 -0.85 -1.15 -31.16
CA ARG A 323 0.20 -0.14 -31.14
C ARG A 323 0.93 -0.28 -29.83
N VAL A 324 2.19 -0.67 -29.91
CA VAL A 324 3.13 -0.56 -28.79
C VAL A 324 3.75 0.82 -28.89
N THR A 325 3.71 1.56 -27.79
CA THR A 325 4.32 2.87 -27.65
C THR A 325 5.22 2.86 -26.43
N THR A 326 6.48 3.25 -26.61
CA THR A 326 7.38 3.57 -25.51
C THR A 326 7.18 5.05 -25.18
N GLY A 327 6.78 5.33 -23.95
CA GLY A 327 6.52 6.66 -23.41
C GLY A 327 7.79 7.52 -23.34
N ALA A 328 7.60 8.80 -23.00
CA ALA A 328 8.48 9.89 -23.38
C ALA A 328 10.00 9.70 -23.15
N GLU A 329 10.73 9.86 -24.26
CA GLU A 329 12.17 10.13 -24.34
C GLU A 329 12.48 11.40 -23.50
N GLY A 330 13.30 11.26 -22.45
CA GLY A 330 13.61 12.37 -21.54
C GLY A 330 13.81 12.00 -20.08
N MET A 331 13.89 10.70 -19.73
CA MET A 331 14.34 10.31 -18.39
C MET A 331 15.82 10.69 -18.21
N PRO A 332 16.20 11.34 -17.10
CA PRO A 332 17.58 11.77 -16.89
C PRO A 332 18.51 10.56 -16.66
N ASP A 333 19.48 10.40 -17.58
CA ASP A 333 20.78 9.70 -17.50
C ASP A 333 20.90 8.15 -17.37
N ASP A 334 21.77 7.62 -18.25
CA ASP A 334 22.86 6.63 -18.15
C ASP A 334 22.70 5.24 -17.50
N ARG A 335 21.57 4.86 -16.89
CA ARG A 335 21.42 3.52 -16.29
C ARG A 335 20.02 2.94 -16.46
N PRO A 336 19.89 1.59 -16.53
CA PRO A 336 18.58 0.94 -16.56
C PRO A 336 17.84 1.15 -15.24
N TRP A 337 16.54 1.43 -15.34
CA TRP A 337 15.63 1.57 -14.21
C TRP A 337 14.57 0.47 -14.25
N GLN A 338 14.03 0.07 -13.11
CA GLN A 338 12.75 -0.61 -13.07
C GLN A 338 11.65 0.44 -13.10
N VAL A 339 10.69 0.28 -14.01
CA VAL A 339 9.55 1.19 -14.14
C VAL A 339 8.28 0.41 -13.81
N SER A 340 7.63 0.77 -12.71
CA SER A 340 6.37 0.16 -12.28
C SER A 340 5.19 1.08 -12.60
N ALA A 341 4.28 0.63 -13.46
CA ALA A 341 3.04 1.36 -13.76
C ALA A 341 2.07 1.27 -12.56
N LEU A 342 1.76 2.39 -11.93
CA LEU A 342 0.93 2.43 -10.72
C LEU A 342 -0.54 2.77 -11.01
N GLY A 343 -0.83 3.55 -12.05
CA GLY A 343 -2.19 3.94 -12.41
C GLY A 343 -2.25 5.07 -13.44
N TRP A 344 -3.40 5.28 -14.05
CA TRP A 344 -3.67 6.37 -15.00
C TRP A 344 -4.34 7.55 -14.29
N VAL A 345 -3.74 8.73 -14.36
CA VAL A 345 -4.32 9.97 -13.80
C VAL A 345 -5.45 10.48 -14.70
N ASP A 346 -5.24 10.37 -16.02
CA ASP A 346 -6.20 10.67 -17.07
C ASP A 346 -5.89 9.80 -18.31
N GLU A 347 -6.51 10.07 -19.45
CA GLU A 347 -6.27 9.33 -20.71
C GLU A 347 -4.86 9.51 -21.31
N GLY A 348 -4.07 10.47 -20.81
CA GLY A 348 -2.79 10.87 -21.37
C GLY A 348 -1.59 10.69 -20.46
N HIS A 349 -1.81 10.43 -19.17
CA HIS A 349 -0.76 10.47 -18.15
C HIS A 349 -0.86 9.28 -17.19
N VAL A 350 0.31 8.69 -16.91
CA VAL A 350 0.47 7.54 -16.03
C VAL A 350 1.37 7.90 -14.86
N VAL A 351 0.97 7.53 -13.65
CA VAL A 351 1.86 7.54 -12.49
C VAL A 351 2.73 6.29 -12.53
N VAL A 352 4.04 6.48 -12.46
CA VAL A 352 5.02 5.39 -12.39
C VAL A 352 5.88 5.54 -11.15
N LEU A 353 6.35 4.41 -10.62
CA LEU A 353 7.50 4.36 -9.73
C LEU A 353 8.73 3.98 -10.55
N ARG A 354 9.81 4.72 -10.39
CA ARG A 354 11.12 4.40 -10.94
C ARG A 354 12.08 4.07 -9.81
N ASP A 355 12.71 2.92 -9.85
CA ASP A 355 13.73 2.52 -8.89
C ASP A 355 14.93 1.90 -9.60
N ASP A 356 16.10 1.92 -8.96
CA ASP A 356 17.36 1.48 -9.57
C ASP A 356 17.71 0.03 -9.27
N ASN A 357 16.79 -0.74 -8.65
CA ASN A 357 16.99 -2.11 -8.19
C ASN A 357 18.23 -2.33 -7.29
N GLN A 358 18.90 -1.27 -6.82
CA GLN A 358 20.10 -1.33 -5.98
C GLN A 358 19.81 -0.98 -4.52
N GLY A 359 18.53 -0.90 -4.15
CA GLY A 359 18.07 -0.56 -2.81
C GLY A 359 18.08 0.93 -2.51
N GLY A 360 18.25 1.78 -3.53
CA GLY A 360 18.03 3.21 -3.43
C GLY A 360 16.54 3.57 -3.36
N ASP A 361 16.26 4.79 -2.91
CA ASP A 361 14.89 5.31 -2.90
C ASP A 361 14.37 5.46 -4.33
N GLY A 362 13.09 5.16 -4.52
CA GLY A 362 12.40 5.31 -5.79
C GLY A 362 11.84 6.72 -5.99
N LEU A 363 11.59 7.07 -7.24
CA LEU A 363 10.98 8.33 -7.65
C LEU A 363 9.59 8.08 -8.22
N LEU A 364 8.59 8.79 -7.70
CA LEU A 364 7.27 8.87 -8.31
C LEU A 364 7.30 9.92 -9.41
N SER A 365 6.82 9.55 -10.59
CA SER A 365 6.80 10.43 -11.74
C SER A 365 5.48 10.33 -12.49
N ILE A 366 5.04 11.45 -13.04
CA ILE A 366 3.95 11.50 -14.02
C ILE A 366 4.57 11.49 -15.40
N VAL A 367 4.20 10.47 -16.19
CA VAL A 367 4.74 10.24 -17.53
C VAL A 367 3.61 10.43 -18.55
N PRO A 368 3.75 11.38 -19.49
CA PRO A 368 2.84 11.46 -20.62
C PRO A 368 3.06 10.26 -21.54
N VAL A 369 1.96 9.65 -21.96
CA VAL A 369 1.98 8.49 -22.89
C VAL A 369 2.40 8.91 -24.29
N ASP A 370 2.11 10.15 -24.67
CA ASP A 370 2.52 10.76 -25.92
C ASP A 370 3.65 11.78 -25.62
N PRO A 371 4.88 11.57 -26.12
CA PRO A 371 5.99 12.49 -25.90
C PRO A 371 5.70 13.91 -26.42
N GLU A 372 4.81 14.07 -27.40
CA GLU A 372 4.42 15.41 -27.89
C GLU A 372 3.65 16.21 -26.82
N ARG A 373 3.07 15.54 -25.81
CA ARG A 373 2.35 16.20 -24.71
C ARG A 373 3.28 16.78 -23.64
N GLY A 374 4.55 16.39 -23.62
CA GLY A 374 5.54 16.95 -22.70
C GLY A 374 6.56 15.94 -22.21
N THR A 375 7.34 16.36 -21.22
CA THR A 375 8.34 15.53 -20.54
C THR A 375 7.75 14.92 -19.28
N SER A 376 8.35 13.83 -18.80
CA SER A 376 8.05 13.30 -17.48
C SER A 376 8.38 14.31 -16.38
N VAL A 377 7.61 14.27 -15.29
CA VAL A 377 7.80 15.15 -14.12
C VAL A 377 7.88 14.31 -12.86
N ASP A 378 8.92 14.55 -12.07
CA ASP A 378 9.10 13.91 -10.76
C ASP A 378 8.26 14.63 -9.72
N VAL A 379 7.44 13.87 -9.01
CA VAL A 379 6.41 14.40 -8.11
C VAL A 379 6.59 13.94 -6.67
N GLY A 380 7.39 12.91 -6.40
CA GLY A 380 7.64 12.44 -5.05
C GLY A 380 8.73 11.38 -4.94
N VAL A 381 9.01 10.97 -3.70
CA VAL A 381 10.04 10.00 -3.32
C VAL A 381 9.40 8.84 -2.55
N VAL A 382 9.94 7.64 -2.74
CA VAL A 382 9.49 6.41 -2.07
C VAL A 382 10.69 5.73 -1.45
N ASP A 383 10.71 5.59 -0.13
CA ASP A 383 11.78 4.86 0.55
C ASP A 383 11.90 3.43 -0.01
N SER A 384 13.12 2.94 -0.21
CA SER A 384 13.34 1.62 -0.84
C SER A 384 12.63 0.45 -0.15
N ALA A 385 12.44 0.52 1.17
CA ALA A 385 11.75 -0.51 1.94
C ALA A 385 10.20 -0.47 1.82
N VAL A 386 9.63 0.51 1.10
CA VAL A 386 8.20 0.50 0.69
C VAL A 386 7.97 -0.48 -0.46
N GLY A 387 8.96 -0.68 -1.33
CA GLY A 387 8.82 -1.46 -2.57
C GLY A 387 7.85 -0.77 -3.55
N THR A 388 7.02 -1.54 -4.24
CA THR A 388 6.05 -1.02 -5.21
C THR A 388 4.66 -0.83 -4.59
N PRO A 389 4.29 0.37 -4.12
CA PRO A 389 3.03 0.61 -3.45
C PRO A 389 1.84 0.45 -4.41
N SER A 390 0.65 0.21 -3.86
CA SER A 390 -0.62 0.41 -4.54
C SER A 390 -1.13 1.82 -4.24
N ILE A 391 -1.53 2.58 -5.27
CA ILE A 391 -1.92 3.98 -5.16
C ILE A 391 -3.40 4.14 -5.49
N ALA A 392 -4.12 4.92 -4.69
CA ALA A 392 -5.48 5.36 -4.99
C ALA A 392 -5.44 6.47 -6.05
N ILE A 393 -5.49 6.08 -7.31
CA ILE A 393 -5.20 6.98 -8.44
C ILE A 393 -6.20 8.13 -8.58
N ASP A 394 -7.45 7.97 -8.13
CA ASP A 394 -8.48 9.02 -8.18
C ASP A 394 -8.16 10.18 -7.22
N LEU A 395 -7.19 10.01 -6.32
CA LEU A 395 -6.70 11.03 -5.40
C LEU A 395 -5.46 11.78 -5.93
N VAL A 396 -4.97 11.43 -7.12
CA VAL A 396 -3.84 12.07 -7.80
C VAL A 396 -4.39 12.97 -8.92
N THR A 397 -3.86 14.19 -9.05
CA THR A 397 -4.27 15.14 -10.09
C THR A 397 -3.04 15.70 -10.80
N LEU A 398 -3.20 16.21 -12.03
CA LEU A 398 -2.06 16.82 -12.75
C LEU A 398 -1.63 18.16 -12.13
N ASP A 399 -2.58 18.96 -11.62
CA ASP A 399 -2.30 20.28 -11.03
C ASP A 399 -1.58 20.16 -9.69
N ARG A 400 -1.93 19.12 -8.91
CA ARG A 400 -1.35 18.84 -7.60
C ARG A 400 -1.20 17.33 -7.41
N PRO A 401 -0.15 16.73 -8.00
CA PRO A 401 0.02 15.28 -8.00
C PRO A 401 0.41 14.73 -6.64
N THR A 402 1.10 15.56 -5.85
CA THR A 402 1.48 15.26 -4.47
C THR A 402 1.21 16.45 -3.56
N VAL A 403 1.18 16.16 -2.25
CA VAL A 403 0.96 17.12 -1.18
C VAL A 403 2.03 16.96 -0.11
N ASP A 404 2.54 18.08 0.39
CA ASP A 404 3.45 18.09 1.54
C ASP A 404 2.71 17.57 2.78
N ARG A 405 3.30 16.55 3.42
CA ARG A 405 2.81 15.92 4.65
C ARG A 405 3.95 15.81 5.66
N PRO A 406 3.65 15.92 6.97
CA PRO A 406 4.68 15.79 7.98
C PRO A 406 5.26 14.38 8.00
N ASP A 407 6.59 14.28 8.20
CA ASP A 407 7.27 13.01 8.41
C ASP A 407 6.58 12.18 9.51
N PRO A 408 6.47 10.85 9.33
CA PRO A 408 5.87 9.98 10.31
C PRO A 408 6.69 9.96 11.60
N ARG A 409 5.99 10.09 12.72
CA ARG A 409 6.60 10.06 14.06
C ARG A 409 6.62 8.65 14.60
N TRP A 410 7.52 7.83 14.06
CA TRP A 410 7.71 6.48 14.58
C TRP A 410 8.15 6.52 16.06
N PRO A 411 7.57 5.68 16.93
CA PRO A 411 7.98 5.58 18.34
C PRO A 411 9.48 5.33 18.43
N TRP A 412 10.18 5.82 19.44
CA TRP A 412 11.61 5.51 19.57
C TRP A 412 11.83 4.02 19.89
N SER A 413 12.95 3.44 19.46
CA SER A 413 13.33 2.11 19.94
C SER A 413 13.63 2.15 21.44
N GLU A 414 13.37 1.05 22.14
CA GLU A 414 13.68 0.93 23.58
C GLU A 414 15.15 1.21 23.87
N GLU A 415 16.05 0.77 22.98
CA GLU A 415 17.49 1.04 23.06
C GLU A 415 17.80 2.53 22.95
N ARG A 416 17.21 3.25 21.98
CA ARG A 416 17.38 4.70 21.87
C ARG A 416 16.83 5.40 23.10
N TRP A 417 15.67 4.96 23.59
CA TRP A 417 15.07 5.51 24.81
C TRP A 417 15.97 5.30 26.03
N ALA A 418 16.51 4.09 26.21
CA ALA A 418 17.44 3.76 27.29
C ALA A 418 18.76 4.54 27.18
N LEU A 419 19.33 4.70 25.98
CA LEU A 419 20.54 5.48 25.74
C LEU A 419 20.32 6.97 26.00
N THR A 420 19.18 7.54 25.58
CA THR A 420 18.87 8.94 25.87
C THR A 420 18.68 9.17 27.37
N LEU A 421 18.01 8.27 28.08
CA LEU A 421 17.89 8.34 29.53
C LEU A 421 19.24 8.17 30.25
N ALA A 422 20.05 7.20 29.84
CA ALA A 422 21.37 6.96 30.41
C ALA A 422 22.30 8.15 30.17
N GLY A 423 22.29 8.72 28.96
CA GLY A 423 23.03 9.92 28.61
C GLY A 423 22.56 11.15 29.41
N GLY A 424 21.25 11.32 29.56
CA GLY A 424 20.67 12.37 30.40
C GLY A 424 21.08 12.23 31.88
N PHE A 425 21.02 11.01 32.43
CA PHE A 425 21.44 10.72 33.80
C PHE A 425 22.94 10.96 34.00
N ALA A 426 23.78 10.51 33.07
CA ALA A 426 25.22 10.77 33.09
C ALA A 426 25.54 12.28 33.02
N GLY A 427 24.83 13.03 32.18
CA GLY A 427 24.94 14.49 32.10
C GLY A 427 24.61 15.18 33.42
N VAL A 428 23.48 14.82 34.04
CA VAL A 428 23.09 15.35 35.37
C VAL A 428 24.13 15.00 36.43
N LEU A 429 24.66 13.78 36.42
CA LEU A 429 25.67 13.32 37.37
C LEU A 429 26.99 14.08 37.19
N LEU A 430 27.43 14.34 35.96
CA LEU A 430 28.61 15.14 35.66
C LEU A 430 28.44 16.60 36.10
N VAL A 431 27.28 17.21 35.85
CA VAL A 431 26.96 18.57 36.33
C VAL A 431 26.97 18.60 37.86
N GLY A 432 26.37 17.61 38.52
CA GLY A 432 26.38 17.47 39.97
C GLY A 432 27.80 17.36 40.54
N LEU A 433 28.65 16.50 39.95
CA LEU A 433 30.06 16.35 40.33
C LEU A 433 30.86 17.64 40.11
N PHE A 434 30.62 18.34 39.00
CA PHE A 434 31.27 19.62 38.71
C PHE A 434 30.90 20.70 39.75
N LEU A 435 29.61 20.80 40.10
CA LEU A 435 29.14 21.72 41.13
C LEU A 435 29.71 21.39 42.51
N LEU A 436 29.80 20.10 42.86
CA LEU A 436 30.44 19.64 44.11
C LEU A 436 31.94 19.94 44.14
N ALA A 437 32.66 19.70 43.04
CA ALA A 437 34.08 20.01 42.92
C ALA A 437 34.34 21.52 43.06
N ARG A 438 33.49 22.35 42.45
CA ARG A 438 33.55 23.81 42.58
C ARG A 438 33.29 24.27 44.03
N ALA A 439 32.32 23.66 44.70
CA ALA A 439 32.02 23.95 46.11
C ALA A 439 33.16 23.50 47.06
N ALA A 440 33.83 22.38 46.77
CA ALA A 440 34.97 21.91 47.55
C ALA A 440 36.22 22.78 47.37
N GLY A 441 36.48 23.25 46.14
CA GLY A 441 37.61 24.16 45.84
C GLY A 441 37.51 25.51 46.56
N THR A 442 36.30 26.06 46.68
CA THR A 442 36.07 27.33 47.39
C THR A 442 36.23 27.23 48.90
N ARG A 443 36.08 26.03 49.50
CA ARG A 443 36.30 25.80 50.94
C ARG A 443 37.75 25.58 51.33
N ARG A 444 38.64 25.21 50.41
CA ARG A 444 40.10 25.07 50.67
C ARG A 444 40.88 26.38 50.51
N ALA A 445 40.28 27.38 49.87
CA ALA A 445 40.86 28.71 49.70
C ALA A 445 40.48 29.69 50.84
N ARG A 446 39.73 29.22 51.83
CA ARG A 446 39.49 29.88 53.13
C ARG A 446 40.15 29.02 54.20
#